data_AF-A0A7K4IN22-F1
#
_entry.id   AF-A0A7K4IN22-F1
#
_cell.length_a   1.000
_cell.length_b   1.000
_cell.length_c   1.000
_cell.angle_alpha   90.00
_cell.angle_beta   90.00
_cell.angle_gamma   90.00
#
_symmetry.space_group_name_H-M   'P 1'
#
loop_
_entity.id
_entity.type
_entity.pdbx_description
1 polymer ?
#
loop_
_entity_poly.entity_id
_entity_poly.type
_entity_poly.pdbx_seq_one_letter_code
_entity_poly.pdbx_strand_id
1 'polypeptide(L)'
;MAEVKICSPTCQSFKCVKNATLYHRDGIWCKWTEEMCNVANCTYAICAKRRLLPRGICGETVKRKTVEKQPDEVVGPAIKLRGRALRKIRDREIF
;
A
#
# COMPACT_ATOMS: atom_id res chain seq x y z
N MET A 1 15.93 -11.26 -10.09
CA MET A 1 14.81 -11.05 -9.14
C MET A 1 15.18 -9.88 -8.26
N ALA A 2 14.31 -8.90 -8.04
CA ALA A 2 14.62 -7.79 -7.14
C ALA A 2 14.52 -8.29 -5.69
N GLU A 3 15.63 -8.32 -4.96
CA GLU A 3 15.62 -8.67 -3.54
C GLU A 3 14.80 -7.62 -2.77
N VAL A 4 13.83 -8.12 -2.01
CA VAL A 4 12.97 -7.28 -1.16
C VAL A 4 13.79 -6.89 0.06
N LYS A 5 14.13 -5.61 0.19
CA LYS A 5 14.87 -5.11 1.36
C LYS A 5 13.90 -4.71 2.47
N ILE A 6 14.26 -5.07 3.70
CA ILE A 6 13.55 -4.66 4.91
C ILE A 6 14.03 -3.25 5.29
N CYS A 7 13.13 -2.39 5.75
CA CYS A 7 13.47 -1.10 6.29
C CYS A 7 14.18 -1.26 7.64
N SER A 8 15.33 -0.60 7.77
CA SER A 8 16.07 -0.51 9.02
C SER A 8 15.89 0.86 9.67
N PRO A 9 15.99 0.94 11.01
CA PRO A 9 15.94 2.23 11.71
C PRO A 9 17.22 3.06 11.47
N THR A 10 18.29 2.45 10.96
CA THR A 10 19.53 3.11 10.51
C THR A 10 19.40 3.82 9.16
N CYS A 11 18.27 3.63 8.45
CA CYS A 11 18.07 4.26 7.16
C CYS A 11 17.97 5.80 7.32
N GLN A 12 18.68 6.56 6.47
CA GLN A 12 18.64 8.02 6.49
C GLN A 12 17.22 8.61 6.30
N SER A 13 16.34 7.88 5.61
CA SER A 13 14.96 8.29 5.37
C SER A 13 13.99 7.85 6.47
N PHE A 14 14.43 7.04 7.44
CA PHE A 14 13.59 6.59 8.54
C PHE A 14 13.39 7.72 9.56
N LYS A 15 12.15 7.91 10.02
CA LYS A 15 11.81 8.81 11.11
C LYS A 15 10.79 8.15 12.03
N CYS A 16 10.91 8.40 13.33
CA CYS A 16 9.91 8.02 14.31
C CYS A 16 9.01 9.22 14.59
N VAL A 17 7.70 9.10 14.37
CA VAL A 17 6.74 10.20 14.61
C VAL A 17 6.72 10.62 16.09
N LYS A 18 6.94 9.66 16.99
CA LYS A 18 6.92 9.90 18.44
C LYS A 18 8.25 10.45 18.98
N ASN A 19 9.27 10.62 18.13
CA ASN A 19 10.63 11.01 18.54
C ASN A 19 11.18 10.20 19.74
N ALA A 20 10.79 8.92 19.82
CA ALA A 20 11.16 8.04 20.94
C ALA A 20 12.43 7.23 20.67
N THR A 21 13.13 7.49 19.57
CA THR A 21 14.34 6.75 19.16
C THR A 21 15.59 7.29 19.86
N LEU A 22 16.31 6.42 20.55
CA LEU A 22 17.60 6.68 21.17
C LEU A 22 18.68 5.89 20.44
N TYR A 23 19.79 6.55 20.10
CA TYR A 23 20.91 5.92 19.40
C TYR A 23 21.94 5.45 20.43
N HIS A 24 22.05 4.14 20.61
CA HIS A 24 23.09 3.49 21.41
C HIS A 24 24.17 2.91 20.48
N ARG A 25 25.31 2.50 21.06
CA ARG A 25 26.39 1.86 20.29
C ARG A 25 25.97 0.50 19.71
N ASP A 26 25.14 -0.23 20.44
CA ASP A 26 24.67 -1.57 20.06
C ASP A 26 23.45 -1.57 19.12
N GLY A 27 22.78 -0.42 18.95
CA GLY A 27 21.60 -0.31 18.10
C GLY A 27 20.69 0.86 18.43
N ILE A 28 19.52 0.88 17.81
CA ILE A 28 18.52 1.93 18.01
C ILE A 28 17.46 1.43 18.99
N TRP A 29 17.34 2.14 20.10
CA TRP A 29 16.45 1.83 21.21
C TRP A 29 15.18 2.68 21.16
N CYS A 30 14.05 2.11 21.57
CA CYS A 30 12.80 2.83 21.73
C CYS A 30 12.60 3.19 23.21
N LYS A 31 12.66 4.49 23.54
CA LYS A 31 12.39 4.98 24.91
C LYS A 31 10.97 4.68 25.39
N TRP A 32 10.02 4.51 24.47
CA TRP A 32 8.61 4.32 24.85
C TRP A 32 8.29 2.90 25.30
N THR A 33 8.81 1.90 24.58
CA THR A 33 8.57 0.48 24.88
C THR A 33 9.75 -0.19 25.55
N GLU A 34 10.85 0.53 25.73
CA GLU A 34 12.06 0.04 26.38
C GLU A 34 12.58 -1.26 25.73
N GLU A 35 12.55 -1.29 24.40
CA GLU A 35 13.01 -2.41 23.57
C GLU A 35 13.78 -1.89 22.34
N MET A 36 14.42 -2.80 21.61
CA MET A 36 15.04 -2.49 20.32
C MET A 36 14.00 -2.07 19.29
N CYS A 37 14.34 -1.07 18.48
CA CYS A 37 13.41 -0.50 17.51
C CYS A 37 13.04 -1.51 16.40
N ASN A 38 11.79 -2.00 16.43
CA ASN A 38 11.24 -2.87 15.40
C ASN A 38 10.39 -2.07 14.39
N VAL A 39 10.96 -1.77 13.22
CA VAL A 39 10.30 -0.99 12.16
C VAL A 39 9.10 -1.73 11.55
N ALA A 40 9.09 -3.07 11.54
CA ALA A 40 8.04 -3.85 10.90
C ALA A 40 6.71 -3.84 11.66
N ASN A 41 6.76 -3.70 12.99
CA ASN A 41 5.59 -3.72 13.87
C ASN A 41 5.32 -2.38 14.56
N CYS A 42 6.05 -1.31 14.22
CA CYS A 42 5.87 0.00 14.84
C CYS A 42 4.88 0.85 14.03
N THR A 43 3.78 1.28 14.65
CA THR A 43 2.80 2.21 14.05
C THR A 43 3.34 3.63 13.87
N TYR A 44 4.36 4.00 14.64
CA TYR A 44 5.00 5.32 14.60
C TYR A 44 6.22 5.36 13.67
N ALA A 45 6.59 4.25 13.04
CA ALA A 45 7.65 4.20 12.06
C ALA A 45 7.16 4.78 10.74
N ILE A 46 7.84 5.81 10.25
CA ILE A 46 7.56 6.40 8.94
C ILE A 46 8.83 6.50 8.11
N CYS A 47 8.68 6.39 6.79
CA CYS A 47 9.73 6.75 5.84
C CYS A 47 9.44 8.14 5.28
N ALA A 48 10.40 9.06 5.34
CA ALA A 48 10.29 10.41 4.81
C ALA A 48 9.92 10.43 3.30
N LYS A 49 10.38 9.41 2.56
CA LYS A 49 10.02 9.21 1.13
C LYS A 49 8.66 8.56 0.91
N ARG A 50 7.92 8.21 1.99
CA ARG A 50 6.63 7.51 1.97
C ARG A 50 6.69 6.16 1.25
N ARG A 51 7.79 5.43 1.41
CA ARG A 51 8.05 4.12 0.78
C ARG A 51 8.01 2.95 1.77
N LEU A 52 7.64 3.17 3.03
CA LEU A 52 7.50 2.09 4.01
C LEU A 52 6.18 1.36 3.75
N LEU A 53 6.27 0.09 3.35
CA LEU A 53 5.12 -0.79 3.18
C LEU A 53 4.82 -1.55 4.48
N PRO A 54 3.59 -2.08 4.64
CA PRO A 54 3.25 -2.97 5.76
C PRO A 54 4.27 -4.11 5.90
N ARG A 55 4.49 -4.56 7.13
CA ARG A 55 5.55 -5.53 7.52
C ARG A 55 6.99 -5.03 7.35
N GLY A 56 7.18 -3.71 7.23
CA GLY A 56 8.51 -3.10 7.22
C GLY A 56 9.25 -3.24 5.89
N ILE A 57 8.55 -3.42 4.78
CA ILE A 57 9.18 -3.62 3.46
C ILE A 57 9.52 -2.25 2.83
N CYS A 58 10.70 -2.14 2.21
CA CYS A 58 11.09 -0.95 1.49
C CYS A 58 10.50 -0.93 0.06
N GLY A 59 9.50 -0.09 -0.15
CA GLY A 59 8.85 0.14 -1.44
C GLY A 59 9.73 0.78 -2.52
N GLU A 60 10.96 1.20 -2.21
CA GLU A 60 11.95 1.55 -3.25
C GLU A 60 12.47 0.30 -3.99
N THR A 61 12.45 -0.87 -3.33
CA THR A 61 12.98 -2.12 -3.89
C THR A 61 11.93 -2.97 -4.59
N VAL A 62 10.65 -2.73 -4.30
CA VAL A 62 9.55 -3.47 -4.90
C VAL A 62 9.27 -2.91 -6.30
N LYS A 63 9.75 -3.62 -7.33
CA LYS A 63 9.34 -3.34 -8.72
C LYS A 63 7.83 -3.58 -8.84
N ARG A 64 7.10 -2.59 -9.36
CA ARG A 64 5.69 -2.77 -9.72
C ARG A 64 5.60 -3.90 -10.75
N LYS A 65 4.92 -4.99 -10.41
CA LYS A 65 4.40 -5.92 -11.42
C LYS A 65 3.15 -5.26 -11.99
N THR A 66 3.33 -4.33 -12.92
CA THR A 66 2.24 -3.90 -13.79
C THR A 66 1.99 -5.07 -14.72
N VAL A 67 1.17 -6.03 -14.28
CA VAL A 67 0.51 -6.90 -15.25
C VAL A 67 -0.43 -5.96 -15.98
N GLU A 68 -0.16 -5.68 -17.25
CA GLU A 68 -1.15 -5.12 -18.15
C GLU A 68 -2.30 -6.14 -18.18
N LYS A 69 -3.23 -6.00 -17.24
CA LYS A 69 -4.50 -6.69 -17.33
C LYS A 69 -5.17 -5.99 -18.51
N GLN A 70 -5.06 -6.61 -19.68
CA GLN A 70 -5.98 -6.30 -20.77
C GLN A 70 -7.38 -6.30 -20.13
N PRO A 71 -8.27 -5.34 -20.48
CA PRO A 71 -9.65 -5.43 -20.07
C PRO A 71 -10.25 -6.67 -20.73
N ASP A 72 -9.98 -7.84 -20.17
CA ASP A 72 -10.60 -9.11 -20.50
C ASP A 72 -12.06 -8.95 -20.10
N GLU A 73 -12.85 -8.60 -21.10
CA GLU A 73 -14.25 -8.95 -21.25
C GLU A 73 -15.07 -8.91 -19.95
N VAL A 74 -15.27 -7.70 -19.41
CA VAL A 74 -16.58 -7.40 -18.82
C VAL A 74 -17.55 -7.06 -19.95
N VAL A 75 -17.59 -7.91 -20.97
CA VAL A 75 -18.81 -8.08 -21.76
C VAL A 75 -19.66 -8.98 -20.88
N GLY A 76 -20.38 -8.36 -19.94
CA GLY A 76 -21.53 -9.03 -19.33
C GLY A 76 -22.36 -9.67 -20.44
N PRO A 77 -22.96 -10.86 -20.22
CA PRO A 77 -23.60 -11.62 -21.29
C PRO A 77 -24.47 -10.67 -22.09
N ALA A 78 -24.15 -10.50 -23.38
CA ALA A 78 -24.90 -9.61 -24.25
C ALA A 78 -26.33 -10.13 -24.31
N ILE A 79 -27.18 -9.62 -23.41
CA ILE A 79 -28.60 -9.94 -23.38
C ILE A 79 -29.12 -9.35 -24.69
N LYS A 80 -29.33 -10.23 -25.69
CA LYS A 80 -29.97 -9.89 -26.95
C LYS A 80 -31.42 -9.49 -26.63
N LEU A 81 -31.62 -8.24 -26.22
CA LEU A 81 -32.94 -7.67 -26.00
C LEU A 81 -33.63 -7.56 -27.37
N ARG A 82 -34.49 -8.53 -27.70
CA ARG A 82 -35.35 -8.48 -28.88
C ARG A 82 -36.31 -7.31 -28.78
N GLY A 83 -36.12 -6.30 -29.64
CA GLY A 83 -37.12 -5.51 -30.38
C GLY A 83 -38.29 -4.78 -29.67
N ARG A 84 -38.60 -5.03 -28.39
CA ARG A 84 -39.75 -4.39 -27.72
C ARG A 84 -39.48 -3.93 -26.28
N ALA A 85 -38.38 -4.36 -25.65
CA ALA A 85 -38.05 -3.99 -24.26
C ALA A 85 -37.38 -2.60 -24.10
N LEU A 86 -36.68 -2.11 -25.13
CA LEU A 86 -36.00 -0.79 -25.07
C LEU A 86 -36.96 0.40 -24.98
N ARG A 87 -38.20 0.27 -25.46
CA ARG A 87 -39.17 1.39 -25.43
C ARG A 87 -39.71 1.69 -24.02
N LYS A 88 -39.62 0.73 -23.08
CA LYS A 88 -40.23 0.87 -21.74
C LYS A 88 -39.31 1.51 -20.70
N ILE A 89 -38.00 1.61 -20.99
CA ILE A 89 -37.02 2.26 -20.09
C ILE A 89 -36.98 3.78 -20.34
N ARG A 90 -37.41 4.24 -21.53
CA ARG A 90 -37.41 5.68 -21.86
C ARG A 90 -38.52 6.49 -21.18
N ASP A 91 -39.47 5.82 -20.52
CA ASP A 91 -40.71 6.44 -20.00
C ASP A 91 -40.82 6.39 -18.46
N ARG A 92 -39.72 6.12 -17.74
CA ARG A 92 -39.64 6.34 -16.29
C ARG A 92 -38.73 7.52 -15.99
N GLU A 93 -39.30 8.69 -16.26
CA GLU A 93 -39.35 9.84 -15.34
C GLU A 93 -38.07 10.15 -14.57
N ILE A 94 -37.32 11.11 -15.11
CA ILE A 94 -36.49 12.02 -14.32
C ILE A 94 -37.48 13.04 -13.73
N PHE A 95 -37.87 12.86 -12.47
CA PHE A 95 -38.41 13.93 -11.62
C PHE A 95 -37.30 14.37 -10.66
#